data_AF-A0ABD5P8Q5-F1
#
_entry.id   AF-A0ABD5P8Q5-F1
#
_cell.length_a   1.000
_cell.length_b   1.000
_cell.length_c   1.000
_cell.angle_alpha   90.00
_cell.angle_beta   90.00
_cell.angle_gamma   90.00
#
_symmetry.space_group_name_H-M   'P 1'
#
loop_
_entity.id
_entity.type
_entity.pdbx_description
1 polymer ?
#
loop_
_entity_poly.entity_id
_entity_poly.type
_entity_poly.pdbx_seq_one_letter_code
_entity_poly.pdbx_strand_id
1 'polypeptide(L)' 'MSFSGVCQVCESAEADYACEQCGAFVCTSHFDRKSRRCGDCRPSPRGGGGAEPDVGMQ' A
#
# COMPACT_ATOMS: atom_id res chain seq x y z
N MET A 1 -2.49 21.83 15.22
CA MET A 1 -1.43 20.93 14.76
C MET A 1 -2.05 19.55 14.70
N SER A 2 -2.45 19.09 13.51
CA SER A 2 -3.30 17.91 13.36
C SER A 2 -2.78 17.07 12.20
N PHE A 3 -2.01 16.03 12.50
CA PHE A 3 -1.69 15.01 11.53
C PHE A 3 -2.04 13.63 12.10
N SER A 4 -3.31 13.48 12.45
CA SER A 4 -3.96 12.18 12.44
C SER A 4 -4.42 11.99 10.99
N GLY A 5 -3.51 11.50 10.15
CA GLY A 5 -3.73 11.39 8.72
C GLY A 5 -4.89 10.44 8.40
N VAL A 6 -5.70 10.79 7.42
CA VAL A 6 -6.60 9.82 6.79
C VAL A 6 -5.79 8.68 6.18
N CYS A 7 -6.42 7.53 5.98
CA CYS A 7 -5.83 6.39 5.32
C CYS A 7 -5.25 6.82 3.97
N GLN A 8 -3.94 6.71 3.80
CA GLN A 8 -3.25 7.16 2.59
C GLN A 8 -3.51 6.27 1.35
N VAL A 9 -4.34 5.22 1.50
CA VAL A 9 -4.73 4.30 0.44
C VAL A 9 -6.10 4.65 -0.13
N CYS A 10 -7.08 4.99 0.71
CA CYS A 10 -8.43 5.36 0.26
C CYS A 10 -8.79 6.83 0.50
N GLU A 11 -8.00 7.54 1.29
CA GLU A 11 -8.12 8.96 1.63
C GLU A 11 -9.49 9.36 2.19
N SER A 12 -10.27 8.38 2.63
CA SER A 12 -11.68 8.54 2.99
C SER A 12 -11.99 8.10 4.42
N ALA A 13 -11.17 7.20 4.98
CA ALA A 13 -11.32 6.67 6.33
C ALA A 13 -10.15 7.13 7.20
N GLU A 14 -10.36 7.25 8.50
CA GLU A 14 -9.29 7.56 9.46
C GLU A 14 -8.28 6.40 9.53
N ALA A 15 -7.00 6.73 9.60
CA ALA A 15 -5.98 5.71 9.78
C ALA A 15 -5.86 5.28 11.24
N ASP A 16 -5.82 3.98 11.46
CA ASP A 16 -5.70 3.35 12.79
C ASP A 16 -4.39 2.58 12.93
N TYR A 17 -3.77 2.21 11.80
CA TYR A 17 -2.52 1.43 11.75
C TYR A 17 -1.46 2.13 10.92
N ALA A 18 -0.20 1.92 11.28
CA ALA A 18 0.95 2.32 10.48
C ALA A 18 1.60 1.10 9.83
N CYS A 19 1.91 1.20 8.53
CA CYS A 19 2.63 0.16 7.80
C CYS A 19 4.08 0.08 8.28
N GLU A 20 4.55 -1.10 8.68
CA GLU A 20 5.95 -1.26 9.14
C GLU A 20 6.98 -1.21 8.00
N GLN A 21 6.53 -1.25 6.74
CA GLN A 21 7.43 -1.26 5.58
C GLN A 21 7.66 0.13 4.97
N CYS A 22 6.60 0.94 4.84
CA CYS A 22 6.69 2.28 4.26
C CYS A 22 6.35 3.41 5.24
N GLY A 23 5.86 3.09 6.44
CA GLY A 23 5.41 4.08 7.42
C GLY A 23 4.04 4.71 7.13
N ALA A 24 3.34 4.27 6.07
CA ALA A 24 2.06 4.85 5.68
C ALA A 24 0.94 4.56 6.69
N PHE A 25 0.12 5.57 6.94
CA PHE A 25 -1.04 5.47 7.82
C PHE A 25 -2.25 4.90 7.06
N VAL A 26 -2.82 3.79 7.54
CA VAL A 26 -3.89 3.05 6.88
C VAL A 26 -5.00 2.62 7.84
N CYS A 27 -6.22 2.47 7.31
CA CYS A 27 -7.36 1.94 8.07
C CYS A 27 -7.32 0.40 8.13
N THR A 28 -8.09 -0.21 9.04
CA THR A 28 -8.24 -1.68 9.18
C THR A 28 -8.49 -2.39 7.86
N SER A 29 -9.28 -1.81 6.96
CA SER A 29 -9.62 -2.43 5.67
C SER A 29 -8.42 -2.55 4.73
N HIS A 30 -7.46 -1.63 4.82
CA HIS A 30 -6.25 -1.59 3.99
C HIS A 30 -4.98 -2.04 4.73
N PHE A 31 -5.11 -2.41 6.01
CA PHE A 31 -4.04 -2.94 6.83
C PHE A 31 -4.09 -4.47 6.87
N ASP A 32 -3.02 -5.12 6.40
CA ASP A 32 -2.86 -6.55 6.52
C ASP A 32 -2.27 -6.91 7.87
N ARG A 33 -3.12 -7.41 8.79
CA ARG A 33 -2.69 -7.79 10.13
C ARG A 33 -1.71 -8.96 10.16
N LYS A 34 -1.69 -9.82 9.12
CA LYS A 34 -0.79 -10.98 9.05
C LYS A 34 0.64 -10.55 8.77
N SER A 35 0.81 -9.59 7.87
CA SER A 35 2.10 -9.11 7.38
C SER A 35 2.51 -7.77 8.01
N ARG A 36 1.60 -7.16 8.80
CA ARG A 36 1.69 -5.81 9.37
C ARG A 36 2.04 -4.73 8.33
N ARG A 37 1.43 -4.86 7.14
CA ARG A 37 1.74 -4.03 5.96
C ARG A 37 0.46 -3.51 5.31
N CYS A 38 0.54 -2.37 4.63
CA CYS A 38 -0.57 -1.88 3.82
C CYS A 38 -0.78 -2.73 2.56
N GLY A 39 -1.96 -2.62 1.93
CA GLY A 39 -2.31 -3.35 0.70
C GLY A 39 -1.34 -3.13 -0.46
N ASP A 40 -0.69 -1.97 -0.53
CA ASP A 40 0.29 -1.61 -1.57
C ASP A 40 1.65 -2.30 -1.36
N CYS A 41 2.10 -2.39 -0.10
CA CYS A 41 3.30 -3.11 0.30
C CYS A 41 3.10 -4.63 0.37
N ARG A 42 1.85 -5.11 0.33
CA ARG A 42 1.58 -6.54 0.32
C ARG A 42 2.14 -7.11 -0.99
N PRO A 43 2.95 -8.18 -0.93
CA PRO A 43 3.27 -8.90 -2.16
C PRO A 43 1.93 -9.34 -2.76
N SER A 44 1.66 -8.89 -3.98
CA SER A 44 0.48 -9.33 -4.72
C SER A 44 0.47 -10.87 -4.68
N PRO A 45 -0.65 -11.52 -4.30
CA PRO A 45 -0.72 -12.99 -4.28
C PRO A 45 -0.52 -13.61 -5.67
N ARG A 46 -0.36 -12.78 -6.71
CA ARG A 46 0.10 -13.16 -8.04
C ARG A 46 1.36 -12.36 -8.37
N GLY A 47 2.52 -12.94 -8.10
CA GLY A 47 3.63 -12.70 -9.01
C GLY A 47 3.29 -13.39 -10.34
N GLY A 48 3.08 -12.61 -11.42
CA GLY A 48 2.92 -13.18 -12.76
C GLY A 48 2.30 -12.26 -13.81
N GLY A 49 3.16 -11.67 -14.65
CA GLY A 49 2.83 -11.04 -15.94
C GLY A 49 2.68 -9.52 -15.85
N GLY A 50 3.55 -8.66 -16.40
CA GLY A 50 4.40 -8.80 -17.57
C GLY A 50 3.96 -7.75 -18.59
N ALA A 51 4.57 -6.57 -18.56
CA ALA A 51 4.55 -5.57 -19.65
C ALA A 51 5.65 -4.53 -19.40
N GLU A 52 6.90 -4.97 -19.42
CA GLU A 52 7.96 -4.13 -19.99
C GLU A 52 8.04 -4.55 -21.46
N PRO A 53 7.34 -3.88 -22.41
CA PRO A 53 7.82 -3.86 -23.77
C PRO A 53 9.08 -2.99 -23.78
N ASP A 54 10.20 -3.69 -23.68
CA ASP A 54 11.47 -3.39 -24.33
C ASP A 54 11.47 -2.10 -25.18
N VAL A 55 12.30 -1.17 -24.70
CA VAL A 55 12.88 -0.05 -25.43
C VAL A 55 13.02 -0.34 -26.93
N GLY A 56 12.27 0.40 -27.75
CA GLY A 56 12.44 0.39 -29.19
C GLY A 56 13.83 0.92 -29.57
N MET A 57 14.74 -0.01 -29.89
CA MET A 57 15.95 0.26 -30.66
C MET A 57 15.59 0.18 -32.14
N GLN A 58 15.25 1.31 -32.76
CA GLN A 58 15.41 1.54 -34.21
C GLN A 58 15.88 2.97 -34.47
#